data_AF-A0A6J4IDV8-F1
#
_entry.id   AF-A0A6J4IDV8-F1
#
_cell.length_a   1.000
_cell.length_b   1.000
_cell.length_c   1.000
_cell.angle_alpha   90.00
_cell.angle_beta   90.00
_cell.angle_gamma   90.00
#
_symmetry.space_group_name_H-M   'P 1'
#
loop_
_entity.id
_entity.type
_entity.pdbx_description
1 polymer ?
#
loop_
_entity_poly.entity_id
_entity_poly.type
_entity_poly.pdbx_seq_one_letter_code
_entity_poly.pdbx_strand_id
1 'polypeptide(L)'
;MHSRKHDQRGSTLPFMVLAIVLAGVIVVLLGRVGGAATSRAGARNAADAAALAGAAAGRSAADDLAKANGAELISYKETGNDTEVRVRIGQAEATGRARRTGDRDGQRQGGTGTTKGLAPAMRAALARAEQILGHPVPITSGYRSTEAQAALYANRAANPYPVAAPGSSMHERGLAIDVPADFVPRLLQIAPRTGLCQPFPADDPIHFEVCR
;
A
#
# COMPACT_ATOMS: atom_id res chain seq x y z
N MET A 1 83.62 -21.95 -14.74
CA MET A 1 82.37 -21.24 -15.10
C MET A 1 81.49 -21.15 -13.86
N HIS A 2 81.34 -19.97 -13.28
CA HIS A 2 80.48 -19.71 -12.13
C HIS A 2 79.11 -19.23 -12.61
N SER A 3 78.07 -20.06 -12.48
CA SER A 3 76.69 -19.64 -12.76
C SER A 3 76.01 -19.26 -11.44
N ARG A 4 75.97 -17.96 -11.15
CA ARG A 4 75.13 -17.41 -10.07
C ARG A 4 73.68 -17.40 -10.56
N LYS A 5 72.86 -18.33 -10.07
CA LYS A 5 71.40 -18.21 -10.15
C LYS A 5 70.97 -17.11 -9.18
N HIS A 6 70.54 -15.97 -9.70
CA HIS A 6 69.86 -14.95 -8.92
C HIS A 6 68.49 -15.50 -8.49
N ASP A 7 68.37 -15.88 -7.22
CA ASP A 7 67.11 -16.29 -6.60
C ASP A 7 66.26 -15.03 -6.38
N GLN A 8 65.54 -14.59 -7.42
CA GLN A 8 64.53 -13.54 -7.28
C GLN A 8 63.28 -14.12 -6.62
N ARG A 9 63.35 -14.31 -5.30
CA ARG A 9 62.13 -14.42 -4.49
C ARG A 9 61.55 -13.03 -4.35
N GLY A 10 60.87 -12.56 -5.39
CA GLY A 10 60.02 -11.38 -5.31
C GLY A 10 59.07 -11.58 -4.13
N SER A 11 59.15 -10.70 -3.14
CA SER A 11 58.39 -10.81 -1.90
C SER A 11 56.90 -10.66 -2.23
N THR A 12 56.20 -11.77 -2.47
CA THR A 12 54.74 -11.83 -2.67
C THR A 12 53.98 -11.66 -1.36
N LEU A 13 54.69 -11.86 -0.24
CA LEU A 13 54.23 -11.72 1.13
C LEU A 13 53.61 -10.33 1.44
N PRO A 14 54.25 -9.18 1.12
CA PRO A 14 53.65 -7.86 1.30
C PRO A 14 52.39 -7.65 0.46
N PHE A 15 52.32 -8.19 -0.76
CA PHE A 15 51.13 -8.09 -1.61
C PHE A 15 49.96 -8.91 -1.06
N MET A 16 50.21 -10.13 -0.57
CA MET A 16 49.22 -10.97 0.09
C MET A 16 48.67 -10.30 1.35
N VAL A 17 49.54 -9.74 2.19
CA VAL A 17 49.13 -9.02 3.41
C VAL A 17 48.28 -7.80 3.06
N LEU A 18 48.69 -7.00 2.07
CA LEU A 18 47.92 -5.84 1.62
C LEU A 18 46.54 -6.25 1.08
N ALA A 19 46.46 -7.33 0.29
CA ALA A 19 45.20 -7.84 -0.25
C ALA A 19 44.25 -8.32 0.86
N ILE A 20 44.76 -9.02 1.88
CA ILE A 20 43.97 -9.48 3.03
C ILE A 20 43.45 -8.27 3.84
N VAL A 21 44.30 -7.27 4.09
CA VAL A 21 43.88 -6.04 4.78
C VAL A 21 42.81 -5.31 3.98
N LEU A 22 43.01 -5.16 2.66
CA LEU A 22 42.03 -4.52 1.78
C LEU A 22 40.69 -5.26 1.79
N ALA A 23 40.72 -6.59 1.68
CA ALA A 23 39.52 -7.43 1.75
C ALA A 23 38.81 -7.28 3.09
N GLY A 24 39.54 -7.29 4.22
CA GLY A 24 38.99 -7.06 5.55
C GLY A 24 38.34 -5.68 5.69
N VAL A 25 38.98 -4.63 5.18
CA VAL A 25 38.42 -3.27 5.16
C VAL A 25 37.14 -3.22 4.33
N ILE A 26 37.11 -3.85 3.15
CA ILE A 26 35.92 -3.93 2.29
C ILE A 26 34.77 -4.63 3.02
N VAL A 27 35.02 -5.76 3.70
CA VAL A 27 34.00 -6.49 4.46
C VAL A 27 33.43 -5.64 5.60
N VAL A 28 34.28 -4.94 6.36
CA VAL A 28 33.83 -4.04 7.44
C VAL A 28 33.01 -2.86 6.88
N LEU A 29 33.45 -2.28 5.76
CA LEU A 29 32.72 -1.19 5.10
C LEU A 29 31.35 -1.66 4.60
N LEU A 30 31.28 -2.82 3.95
CA LEU A 30 30.03 -3.43 3.51
C LEU A 30 29.08 -3.70 4.68
N GLY A 31 29.59 -4.21 5.80
CA GLY A 31 28.80 -4.43 7.02
C GLY A 31 28.23 -3.14 7.60
N ARG A 32 29.02 -2.07 7.66
CA ARG A 32 28.56 -0.76 8.17
C ARG A 32 27.55 -0.09 7.24
N VAL A 33 27.77 -0.15 5.93
CA VAL A 33 26.84 0.39 4.93
C VAL A 33 25.52 -0.39 4.95
N GLY A 34 25.58 -1.72 5.04
CA GLY A 34 24.41 -2.59 5.16
C GLY A 34 23.58 -2.29 6.41
N GLY A 35 24.24 -2.18 7.57
CA GLY A 35 23.57 -1.84 8.84
C GLY A 35 22.94 -0.43 8.86
N ALA A 36 23.59 0.55 8.22
CA ALA A 36 23.04 1.90 8.09
C ALA A 36 21.82 1.93 7.15
N ALA A 37 21.85 1.16 6.05
CA ALA A 37 20.73 1.06 5.11
C ALA A 37 19.51 0.39 5.74
N THR A 38 19.69 -0.71 6.48
CA THR A 38 18.59 -1.39 7.20
C THR A 38 18.01 -0.53 8.32
N SER A 39 18.85 0.17 9.09
CA SER A 39 18.38 1.10 10.12
C SER A 39 17.54 2.24 9.53
N ARG A 40 17.95 2.76 8.36
CA ARG A 40 17.21 3.82 7.65
C ARG A 40 15.89 3.34 7.08
N ALA A 41 15.85 2.12 6.54
CA ALA A 41 14.62 1.49 6.05
C ALA A 41 13.63 1.25 7.20
N GLY A 42 14.11 0.73 8.34
CA GLY A 42 13.30 0.56 9.55
C GLY A 42 12.72 1.87 10.06
N ALA A 43 13.55 2.93 10.16
CA ALA A 43 13.09 4.24 10.61
C ALA A 43 11.99 4.81 9.70
N ARG A 44 12.13 4.63 8.37
CA ARG A 44 11.12 5.05 7.39
C ARG A 44 9.79 4.35 7.62
N ASN A 45 9.81 3.02 7.74
CA ASN A 45 8.61 2.21 7.94
C ASN A 45 7.89 2.59 9.25
N ALA A 46 8.65 2.80 10.33
CA ALA A 46 8.10 3.25 11.61
C ALA A 46 7.46 4.64 11.51
N ALA A 47 8.09 5.56 10.75
CA ALA A 47 7.57 6.91 10.56
C ALA A 47 6.25 6.91 9.77
N ASP A 48 6.16 6.12 8.70
CA ASP A 48 4.96 6.01 7.87
C ASP A 48 3.81 5.34 8.62
N ALA A 49 4.11 4.28 9.38
CA ALA A 49 3.14 3.62 10.27
C ALA A 49 2.60 4.62 11.30
N ALA A 50 3.49 5.29 12.05
CA ALA A 50 3.11 6.27 13.06
C ALA A 50 2.34 7.46 12.46
N ALA A 51 2.68 7.92 11.25
CA ALA A 51 1.93 8.95 10.55
C ALA A 51 0.50 8.50 10.22
N LEU A 52 0.33 7.27 9.73
CA LEU A 52 -1.00 6.70 9.43
C LEU A 52 -1.87 6.58 10.67
N ALA A 53 -1.33 6.03 11.76
CA ALA A 53 -2.04 5.96 13.03
C ALA A 53 -2.36 7.35 13.58
N GLY A 54 -1.43 8.28 13.45
CA GLY A 54 -1.62 9.69 13.79
C GLY A 54 -2.75 10.36 13.01
N ALA A 55 -2.86 10.09 11.72
CA ALA A 55 -3.93 10.61 10.88
C ALA A 55 -5.31 10.05 11.27
N ALA A 56 -5.36 8.78 11.67
CA ALA A 56 -6.59 8.07 12.02
C ALA A 56 -7.10 8.37 13.44
N ALA A 57 -6.21 8.38 14.44
CA ALA A 57 -6.58 8.41 15.86
C ALA A 57 -5.75 9.41 16.68
N GLY A 58 -5.00 10.29 16.04
CA GLY A 58 -4.28 11.38 16.70
C GLY A 58 -2.93 10.96 17.30
N ARG A 59 -2.30 11.90 18.04
CA ARG A 59 -0.92 11.78 18.52
C ARG A 59 -0.64 10.53 19.36
N SER A 60 -1.58 10.09 20.21
CA SER A 60 -1.38 8.91 21.06
C SER A 60 -1.18 7.65 20.22
N ALA A 61 -2.02 7.46 19.20
CA ALA A 61 -1.91 6.29 18.31
C ALA A 61 -0.61 6.32 17.48
N ALA A 62 -0.14 7.51 17.10
CA ALA A 62 1.17 7.65 16.45
C ALA A 62 2.33 7.23 17.37
N ASP A 63 2.26 7.61 18.65
CA ASP A 63 3.29 7.25 19.65
C ASP A 63 3.30 5.75 19.95
N ASP A 64 2.13 5.15 20.16
CA ASP A 64 1.99 3.71 20.41
C ASP A 64 2.55 2.89 19.24
N LEU A 65 2.26 3.31 18.01
CA LEU A 65 2.74 2.60 16.82
C LEU A 65 4.22 2.85 16.54
N ALA A 66 4.77 4.03 16.86
CA ALA A 66 6.20 4.28 16.80
C ALA A 66 6.94 3.33 17.76
N LYS A 67 6.49 3.22 19.01
CA LYS A 67 7.07 2.31 20.02
C LYS A 67 6.97 0.84 19.60
N ALA A 68 5.84 0.43 19.04
CA ALA A 68 5.66 -0.93 18.52
C ALA A 68 6.65 -1.27 17.39
N ASN A 69 7.11 -0.26 16.64
CA ASN A 69 8.13 -0.41 15.61
C ASN A 69 9.56 -0.13 16.12
N GLY A 70 9.77 -0.06 17.44
CA GLY A 70 11.08 0.20 18.05
C GLY A 70 11.59 1.61 17.82
N ALA A 71 10.70 2.57 17.55
CA ALA A 71 11.02 3.95 17.27
C ALA A 71 10.47 4.89 18.35
N GLU A 72 11.19 5.97 18.62
CA GLU A 72 10.75 7.04 19.51
C GLU A 72 10.12 8.18 18.71
N LEU A 73 8.96 8.68 19.14
CA LEU A 73 8.30 9.83 18.52
C LEU A 73 9.00 11.13 18.92
N ILE A 74 9.67 11.79 17.96
CA ILE A 74 10.39 13.05 18.19
C ILE A 74 9.48 14.26 17.97
N SER A 75 8.67 14.24 16.92
CA SER A 75 7.73 15.32 16.63
C SER A 75 6.47 14.83 15.95
N TYR A 76 5.35 15.46 16.32
CA TYR A 76 4.04 15.22 15.75
C TYR A 76 3.43 16.57 15.37
N LYS A 77 3.02 16.72 14.12
CA LYS A 77 2.40 17.94 13.62
C LYS A 77 1.18 17.58 12.78
N GLU A 78 0.03 18.11 13.16
CA GLU A 78 -1.16 18.14 12.31
C GLU A 78 -1.21 19.48 11.56
N THR A 79 -1.44 19.44 10.25
CA THR A 79 -1.66 20.63 9.42
C THR A 79 -2.86 20.36 8.51
N GLY A 80 -4.02 20.88 8.89
CA GLY A 80 -5.29 20.59 8.22
C GLY A 80 -5.58 19.09 8.28
N ASN A 81 -5.65 18.45 7.11
CA ASN A 81 -5.85 17.00 7.01
C ASN A 81 -4.53 16.21 6.94
N ASP A 82 -3.36 16.85 6.89
CA ASP A 82 -2.08 16.13 6.86
C ASP A 82 -1.49 15.99 8.26
N THR A 83 -0.98 14.80 8.55
CA THR A 83 -0.25 14.45 9.77
C THR A 83 1.19 14.16 9.39
N GLU A 84 2.13 14.90 9.96
CA GLU A 84 3.56 14.67 9.85
C GLU A 84 4.11 14.13 11.16
N VAL A 85 4.82 13.01 11.06
CA VAL A 85 5.41 12.32 12.21
C VAL A 85 6.88 12.10 11.95
N ARG A 86 7.72 12.52 12.91
CA ARG A 86 9.15 12.23 12.89
C ARG A 86 9.49 11.28 14.01
N VAL A 87 10.16 10.19 13.66
CA VAL A 87 10.59 9.15 14.60
C VAL A 87 12.09 8.91 14.52
N ARG A 88 12.64 8.30 15.57
CA ARG A 88 14.04 7.91 15.64
C ARG A 88 14.17 6.42 16.00
N ILE A 89 15.00 5.69 15.27
CA ILE A 89 15.44 4.32 15.61
C ILE A 89 16.96 4.34 15.78
N GLY A 90 17.44 4.18 17.01
CA GLY A 90 18.87 4.30 17.32
C GLY A 90 19.42 5.67 16.90
N GLN A 91 20.27 5.70 15.88
CA GLN A 91 20.86 6.93 15.30
C GLN A 91 20.13 7.42 14.04
N ALA A 92 19.15 6.68 13.52
CA ALA A 92 18.45 7.02 12.28
C ALA A 92 17.16 7.77 12.58
N GLU A 93 17.00 8.97 12.02
CA GLU A 93 15.74 9.72 12.03
C GLU A 93 15.02 9.59 10.68
N ALA A 94 13.69 9.52 10.73
CA ALA A 94 12.85 9.53 9.55
C ALA A 94 11.55 10.28 9.79
N THR A 95 11.02 10.87 8.73
CA THR A 95 9.75 11.59 8.74
C THR A 95 8.77 10.91 7.80
N GLY A 96 7.59 10.60 8.31
CA GLY A 96 6.44 10.06 7.60
C GLY A 96 5.33 11.10 7.53
N ARG A 97 4.54 11.08 6.46
CA ARG A 97 3.39 11.96 6.28
C ARG A 97 2.18 11.14 5.84
N ALA A 98 1.04 11.39 6.47
CA ALA A 98 -0.22 10.73 6.14
C ALA A 98 -1.38 11.71 6.17
N ARG A 99 -2.32 11.57 5.26
CA ARG A 99 -3.52 12.40 5.21
C ARG A 99 -4.67 11.72 5.94
N ARG A 100 -5.27 12.42 6.91
CA ARG A 100 -6.59 12.13 7.49
C ARG A 100 -7.60 12.21 6.34
N THR A 101 -8.04 11.07 5.87
CA THR A 101 -9.20 10.97 4.98
C THR A 101 -10.42 11.26 5.84
N GLY A 102 -10.70 12.54 6.07
CA GLY A 102 -11.87 12.99 6.81
C GLY A 102 -13.11 12.78 5.96
N ASP A 103 -14.04 11.97 6.46
CA ASP A 103 -15.44 11.99 6.04
C ASP A 103 -15.99 13.41 6.25
N ARG A 104 -16.02 14.20 5.16
CA ARG A 104 -16.92 15.33 4.83
C ARG A 104 -16.21 16.27 3.84
N ASP A 105 -16.37 15.99 2.55
CA ASP A 105 -17.04 16.91 1.62
C ASP A 105 -17.15 16.25 0.24
N GLY A 106 -18.39 16.18 -0.24
CA GLY A 106 -18.70 15.82 -1.61
C GLY A 106 -18.16 16.86 -2.59
N GLN A 107 -18.07 16.45 -3.85
CA GLN A 107 -17.74 17.28 -5.01
C GLN A 107 -16.31 17.85 -5.06
N ARG A 108 -15.38 17.06 -5.63
CA ARG A 108 -15.03 17.12 -7.07
C ARG A 108 -13.77 16.29 -7.35
N GLN A 109 -13.86 15.53 -8.45
CA GLN A 109 -12.79 14.89 -9.24
C GLN A 109 -12.27 13.51 -8.79
N GLY A 110 -12.82 12.47 -9.45
CA GLY A 110 -12.06 11.28 -9.87
C GLY A 110 -11.72 10.25 -8.80
N GLY A 111 -12.73 9.71 -8.11
CA GLY A 111 -12.54 8.76 -7.02
C GLY A 111 -11.96 7.42 -7.47
N THR A 112 -10.77 7.08 -6.95
CA THR A 112 -10.42 5.72 -6.58
C THR A 112 -11.33 5.31 -5.41
N GLY A 113 -12.46 4.66 -5.72
CA GLY A 113 -13.34 4.09 -4.71
C GLY A 113 -12.54 3.24 -3.74
N THR A 114 -12.63 3.57 -2.46
CA THR A 114 -11.82 2.92 -1.45
C THR A 114 -12.19 1.43 -1.40
N THR A 115 -11.18 0.56 -1.46
CA THR A 115 -11.34 -0.90 -1.26
C THR A 115 -11.69 -1.26 0.20
N LYS A 116 -11.94 -0.25 1.03
CA LYS A 116 -12.29 -0.36 2.44
C LYS A 116 -13.67 -1.02 2.57
N GLY A 117 -13.74 -2.10 3.35
CA GLY A 117 -14.97 -2.88 3.54
C GLY A 117 -15.26 -3.92 2.45
N LEU A 118 -14.44 -4.00 1.39
CA LEU A 118 -14.57 -5.08 0.41
C LEU A 118 -14.15 -6.42 1.03
N ALA A 119 -14.91 -7.47 0.70
CA ALA A 119 -14.61 -8.81 1.12
C ALA A 119 -13.26 -9.28 0.54
N PRO A 120 -12.56 -10.23 1.21
CA PRO A 120 -11.30 -10.77 0.71
C PRO A 120 -11.37 -11.30 -0.73
N ALA A 121 -12.48 -11.95 -1.10
CA ALA A 121 -12.70 -12.49 -2.44
C ALA A 121 -12.73 -11.38 -3.50
N MET A 122 -13.43 -10.27 -3.23
CA MET A 122 -13.49 -9.12 -4.13
C MET A 122 -12.12 -8.45 -4.27
N ARG A 123 -11.41 -8.27 -3.15
CA ARG A 123 -10.04 -7.74 -3.18
C ARG A 123 -9.09 -8.60 -4.01
N ALA A 124 -9.21 -9.93 -3.92
CA ALA A 124 -8.41 -10.84 -4.73
C ALA A 124 -8.76 -10.76 -6.22
N ALA A 125 -10.05 -10.60 -6.55
CA ALA A 125 -10.50 -10.42 -7.92
C ALA A 125 -9.98 -9.10 -8.53
N LEU A 126 -10.07 -8.01 -7.76
CA LEU A 126 -9.49 -6.71 -8.13
C LEU A 126 -7.98 -6.82 -8.33
N ALA A 127 -7.22 -7.40 -7.40
CA ALA A 127 -5.78 -7.55 -7.55
C ALA A 127 -5.38 -8.32 -8.82
N ARG A 128 -6.14 -9.36 -9.20
CA ARG A 128 -5.93 -10.06 -10.48
C ARG A 128 -6.24 -9.17 -11.68
N ALA A 129 -7.31 -8.37 -11.62
CA ALA A 129 -7.64 -7.42 -12.67
C ALA A 129 -6.53 -6.37 -12.84
N GLU A 130 -6.01 -5.83 -11.74
CA GLU A 130 -4.91 -4.85 -11.76
C GLU A 130 -3.63 -5.42 -12.37
N GLN A 131 -3.30 -6.67 -12.07
CA GLN A 131 -2.15 -7.35 -12.70
C GLN A 131 -2.29 -7.47 -14.22
N ILE A 132 -3.51 -7.67 -14.72
CA ILE A 132 -3.76 -7.78 -16.18
C ILE A 132 -3.80 -6.38 -16.83
N LEU A 133 -4.41 -5.40 -16.15
CA LEU A 133 -4.59 -4.04 -16.68
C LEU A 133 -3.32 -3.18 -16.57
N GLY A 134 -2.43 -3.50 -15.63
CA GLY A 134 -1.26 -2.68 -15.30
C GLY A 134 -1.58 -1.44 -14.47
N HIS A 135 -2.84 -1.27 -14.04
CA HIS A 135 -3.29 -0.17 -13.20
C HIS A 135 -4.52 -0.57 -12.37
N PRO A 136 -4.84 0.18 -11.29
CA PRO A 136 -6.04 -0.03 -10.49
C PRO A 136 -7.35 -0.04 -11.29
N VAL A 137 -8.34 -0.82 -10.84
CA VAL A 137 -9.72 -0.73 -11.36
C VAL A 137 -10.36 0.53 -10.74
N PRO A 138 -10.90 1.47 -11.55
CA PRO A 138 -11.62 2.62 -11.03
C PRO A 138 -12.96 2.17 -10.45
N ILE A 139 -13.15 2.38 -9.15
CA ILE A 139 -14.37 2.01 -8.42
C ILE A 139 -15.16 3.29 -8.13
N THR A 140 -16.42 3.34 -8.56
CA THR A 140 -17.37 4.40 -8.22
C THR A 140 -18.11 4.09 -6.91
N SER A 141 -18.48 2.82 -6.70
CA SER A 141 -19.09 2.36 -5.45
C SER A 141 -18.54 0.99 -5.05
N GLY A 142 -18.32 0.76 -3.76
CA GLY A 142 -17.79 -0.48 -3.20
C GLY A 142 -18.68 -0.99 -2.06
N TYR A 143 -18.10 -1.22 -0.89
CA TYR A 143 -18.89 -1.62 0.28
C TYR A 143 -19.91 -0.55 0.70
N ARG A 144 -21.10 -0.99 1.12
CA ARG A 144 -22.18 -0.14 1.65
C ARG A 144 -22.81 -0.80 2.86
N SER A 145 -22.94 -0.12 4.01
CA SER A 145 -23.62 -0.72 5.16
C SER A 145 -25.11 -0.94 4.90
N THR A 146 -25.74 -1.79 5.71
CA THR A 146 -27.18 -2.07 5.63
C THR A 146 -28.03 -0.83 5.87
N GLU A 147 -27.63 0.06 6.77
CA GLU A 147 -28.34 1.32 7.04
C GLU A 147 -28.26 2.25 5.83
N ALA A 148 -27.09 2.35 5.20
CA ALA A 148 -26.92 3.13 3.99
C ALA A 148 -27.71 2.53 2.80
N GLN A 149 -27.77 1.20 2.69
CA GLN A 149 -28.62 0.53 1.71
C GLN A 149 -30.11 0.78 1.99
N ALA A 150 -30.54 0.82 3.26
CA ALA A 150 -31.92 1.16 3.63
C ALA A 150 -32.30 2.59 3.22
N ALA A 151 -31.41 3.56 3.44
CA ALA A 151 -31.61 4.92 2.98
C ALA A 151 -31.70 5.01 1.44
N LEU A 152 -30.83 4.29 0.71
CA LEU A 152 -30.86 4.23 -0.75
C LEU A 152 -32.15 3.57 -1.26
N TYR A 153 -32.58 2.47 -0.63
CA TYR A 153 -33.80 1.75 -0.99
C TYR A 153 -35.05 2.57 -0.76
N ALA A 154 -35.12 3.34 0.34
CA ALA A 154 -36.21 4.26 0.61
C ALA A 154 -36.35 5.32 -0.51
N ASN A 155 -35.22 5.80 -1.04
CA ASN A 155 -35.16 6.80 -2.10
C ASN A 155 -34.94 6.20 -3.51
N ARG A 156 -35.19 4.91 -3.72
CA ARG A 156 -34.84 4.19 -4.95
C ARG A 156 -35.48 4.74 -6.22
N ALA A 157 -36.62 5.43 -6.11
CA ALA A 157 -37.28 6.06 -7.26
C ALA A 157 -36.44 7.17 -7.91
N ALA A 158 -35.47 7.73 -7.19
CA ALA A 158 -34.52 8.71 -7.71
C ALA A 158 -33.23 8.08 -8.27
N ASN A 159 -33.07 6.75 -8.18
CA ASN A 159 -31.90 6.05 -8.69
C ASN A 159 -32.18 5.57 -10.13
N PRO A 160 -31.33 5.88 -11.12
CA PRO A 160 -31.47 5.36 -12.48
C PRO A 160 -31.30 3.84 -12.57
N TYR A 161 -30.64 3.22 -11.59
CA TYR A 161 -30.38 1.78 -11.56
C TYR A 161 -31.24 1.05 -10.50
N PRO A 162 -31.54 -0.25 -10.70
CA PRO A 162 -32.21 -1.07 -9.70
C PRO A 162 -31.53 -1.01 -8.33
N VAL A 163 -32.33 -0.90 -7.27
CA VAL A 163 -31.83 -0.88 -5.90
C VAL A 163 -32.33 -2.11 -5.16
N ALA A 164 -31.40 -2.98 -4.76
CA ALA A 164 -31.71 -4.16 -3.95
C ALA A 164 -32.27 -3.78 -2.56
N ALA A 165 -33.14 -4.62 -2.00
CA ALA A 165 -33.64 -4.44 -0.65
C ALA A 165 -32.50 -4.56 0.39
N PRO A 166 -32.57 -3.86 1.53
CA PRO A 166 -31.56 -3.96 2.58
C PRO A 166 -31.40 -5.40 3.08
N GLY A 167 -30.16 -5.81 3.34
CA GLY A 167 -29.79 -7.19 3.68
C GLY A 167 -29.61 -8.13 2.49
N SER A 168 -29.98 -7.70 1.28
CA SER A 168 -29.86 -8.53 0.06
C SER A 168 -28.77 -8.06 -0.91
N SER A 169 -28.29 -6.82 -0.76
CA SER A 169 -27.32 -6.20 -1.67
C SER A 169 -25.93 -6.84 -1.53
N MET A 170 -25.27 -7.08 -2.66
CA MET A 170 -23.88 -7.57 -2.66
C MET A 170 -22.88 -6.51 -2.20
N HIS A 171 -23.22 -5.22 -2.28
CA HIS A 171 -22.42 -4.14 -1.69
C HIS A 171 -22.36 -4.26 -0.15
N GLU A 172 -23.44 -4.74 0.50
CA GLU A 172 -23.47 -4.99 1.95
C GLU A 172 -22.56 -6.13 2.38
N ARG A 173 -22.25 -7.05 1.46
CA ARG A 173 -21.31 -8.14 1.69
C ARG A 173 -19.88 -7.77 1.26
N GLY A 174 -19.67 -6.58 0.71
CA GLY A 174 -18.38 -6.19 0.11
C GLY A 174 -18.00 -7.06 -1.10
N LEU A 175 -18.98 -7.70 -1.74
CA LEU A 175 -18.81 -8.61 -2.88
C LEU A 175 -19.26 -7.99 -4.20
N ALA A 176 -19.57 -6.69 -4.21
CA ALA A 176 -19.89 -5.92 -5.40
C ALA A 176 -19.09 -4.62 -5.49
N ILE A 177 -18.89 -4.17 -6.73
CA ILE A 177 -18.35 -2.87 -7.08
C ILE A 177 -19.16 -2.30 -8.25
N ASP A 178 -19.27 -0.98 -8.30
CA ASP A 178 -19.71 -0.25 -9.48
C ASP A 178 -18.49 0.46 -10.08
N VAL A 179 -18.36 0.44 -11.41
CA VAL A 179 -17.27 1.10 -12.14
C VAL A 179 -17.81 2.19 -13.05
N PRO A 180 -16.98 3.17 -13.49
CA PRO A 180 -17.39 4.13 -14.50
C PRO A 180 -17.90 3.45 -15.78
N ALA A 181 -18.97 3.98 -16.38
CA ALA A 181 -19.63 3.40 -17.55
C ALA A 181 -18.67 3.23 -18.76
N ASP A 182 -17.72 4.15 -18.94
CA ASP A 182 -16.68 4.08 -19.96
C ASP A 182 -15.63 3.00 -19.69
N PHE A 183 -15.49 2.54 -18.44
CA PHE A 183 -14.58 1.48 -18.06
C PHE A 183 -15.17 0.06 -18.25
N VAL A 184 -16.51 -0.05 -18.30
CA VAL A 184 -17.23 -1.33 -18.40
C VAL A 184 -16.72 -2.23 -19.53
N PRO A 185 -16.55 -1.76 -20.79
CA PRO A 185 -16.10 -2.63 -21.88
C PRO A 185 -14.70 -3.21 -21.65
N ARG A 186 -13.83 -2.46 -20.96
CA ARG A 186 -12.47 -2.89 -20.64
C ARG A 186 -12.48 -3.94 -19.54
N LEU A 187 -13.28 -3.76 -18.48
CA LEU A 187 -13.38 -4.73 -17.40
C LEU A 187 -14.02 -6.05 -17.89
N LEU A 188 -15.02 -5.99 -18.76
CA LEU A 188 -15.68 -7.18 -19.33
C LEU A 188 -14.72 -8.12 -20.05
N GLN A 189 -13.70 -7.59 -20.76
CA GLN A 189 -12.72 -8.41 -21.48
C GLN A 189 -11.91 -9.32 -20.56
N ILE A 190 -11.76 -8.94 -19.28
CA ILE A 190 -10.92 -9.66 -18.33
C ILE A 190 -11.72 -10.28 -17.17
N ALA A 191 -12.98 -9.88 -16.98
CA ALA A 191 -13.81 -10.28 -15.83
C ALA A 191 -13.86 -11.80 -15.60
N PRO A 192 -14.07 -12.67 -16.63
CA PRO A 192 -14.07 -14.13 -16.42
C PRO A 192 -12.74 -14.68 -15.91
N ARG A 193 -11.62 -14.01 -16.23
CA ARG A 193 -10.26 -14.42 -15.81
C ARG A 193 -9.92 -13.92 -14.41
N THR A 194 -10.64 -12.92 -13.92
CA THR A 194 -10.38 -12.30 -12.61
C THR A 194 -11.36 -12.78 -11.54
N GLY A 195 -12.40 -13.52 -11.92
CA GLY A 195 -13.46 -13.97 -11.02
C GLY A 195 -14.52 -12.91 -10.76
N LEU A 196 -14.65 -11.94 -11.68
CA LEU A 196 -15.71 -10.95 -11.70
C LEU A 196 -16.78 -11.32 -12.72
N CYS A 197 -18.03 -11.07 -12.37
CA CYS A 197 -19.20 -11.30 -13.20
C CYS A 197 -20.04 -10.02 -13.26
N GLN A 198 -20.73 -9.80 -14.38
CA GLN A 198 -21.70 -8.71 -14.55
C GLN A 198 -23.11 -9.33 -14.57
N PRO A 199 -23.80 -9.41 -13.42
CA PRO A 199 -25.09 -10.13 -13.34
C PRO A 199 -26.24 -9.40 -14.06
N PHE A 200 -26.15 -8.08 -14.23
CA PHE A 200 -27.23 -7.25 -14.76
C PHE A 200 -26.79 -6.39 -15.96
N PRO A 201 -26.33 -6.99 -17.07
CA PRO A 201 -25.73 -6.26 -18.19
C PRO A 201 -26.67 -5.27 -18.88
N ALA A 202 -27.99 -5.49 -18.82
CA ALA A 202 -28.99 -4.61 -19.44
C ALA A 202 -29.49 -3.52 -18.48
N ASP A 203 -29.74 -3.86 -17.22
CA ASP A 203 -30.41 -2.99 -16.25
C ASP A 203 -29.43 -2.22 -15.35
N ASP A 204 -28.25 -2.80 -15.09
CA ASP A 204 -27.20 -2.20 -14.25
C ASP A 204 -25.80 -2.54 -14.79
N PRO A 205 -25.41 -1.99 -15.96
CA PRO A 205 -24.18 -2.36 -16.65
C PRO A 205 -22.90 -1.93 -15.92
N ILE A 206 -22.98 -1.03 -14.95
CA ILE A 206 -21.81 -0.60 -14.18
C ILE A 206 -21.48 -1.55 -13.04
N HIS A 207 -22.41 -2.45 -12.70
CA HIS A 207 -22.33 -3.32 -11.53
C HIS A 207 -21.60 -4.64 -11.80
N PHE A 208 -20.62 -4.94 -10.97
CA PHE A 208 -19.84 -6.17 -11.00
C PHE A 208 -19.81 -6.84 -9.63
N GLU A 209 -19.93 -8.15 -9.63
CA GLU A 209 -19.86 -8.98 -8.43
C GLU A 209 -18.73 -10.00 -8.54
N VAL A 210 -18.31 -10.56 -7.39
CA VAL A 210 -17.55 -11.82 -7.41
C VAL A 210 -18.46 -12.92 -7.95
N CYS A 211 -17.99 -13.66 -8.96
CA CYS A 211 -18.72 -14.81 -9.49
C CYS A 211 -19.00 -15.83 -8.39
N ARG A 212 -20.21 -16.40 -8.39
CA ARG A 212 -20.57 -17.53 -7.52
C ARG A 212 -19.98 -18.84 -8.04
#